data_AF-A0A1V1PFE5-F1
#
_entry.id   AF-A0A1V1PFE5-F1
#
_cell.length_a   1.000
_cell.length_b   1.000
_cell.length_c   1.000
_cell.angle_alpha   90.00
_cell.angle_beta   90.00
_cell.angle_gamma   90.00
#
_symmetry.space_group_name_H-M   'P 1'
#
loop_
_entity.id
_entity.type
_entity.pdbx_description
1 polymer ?
#
loop_
_entity_poly.entity_id
_entity_poly.type
_entity_poly.pdbx_seq_one_letter_code
_entity_poly.pdbx_strand_id
1 'polypeptide(L)'
;MESSGSLQFLMLLSHVLNYLDKGTLLILDEIERHLHSDLISLLLSLYKTENPNNAQLMFSFHNSAIMDMLLPEELWFTEKSDNGDTTIFSASHFEDIQDIYEKSLEKLYRIGRFGAKPRGI
;
A
#
# COMPACT_ATOMS: atom_id res chain seq x y z
N MET A 1 23.59 -6.99 -6.16
CA MET A 1 22.41 -6.18 -6.50
C MET A 1 21.87 -5.39 -5.30
N GLU A 2 22.62 -5.29 -4.19
CA GLU A 2 22.20 -4.52 -3.00
C GLU A 2 22.40 -3.00 -3.13
N SER A 3 23.27 -2.53 -4.03
CA SER A 3 23.71 -1.13 -4.08
C SER A 3 22.75 -0.13 -4.77
N SER A 4 21.80 -0.57 -5.61
CA SER A 4 20.91 0.36 -6.34
C SER A 4 19.72 0.80 -5.48
N GLY A 5 19.07 -0.16 -4.82
CA GLY A 5 17.88 0.09 -3.99
C GLY A 5 18.16 1.03 -2.82
N SER A 6 19.34 0.91 -2.17
CA SER A 6 19.72 1.79 -1.06
C SER A 6 19.94 3.24 -1.50
N LEU A 7 20.54 3.48 -2.67
CA LEU A 7 20.75 4.83 -3.19
C LEU A 7 19.43 5.48 -3.62
N GLN A 8 18.57 4.71 -4.28
CA GLN A 8 17.22 5.15 -4.62
C GLN A 8 16.39 5.43 -3.37
N PHE A 9 16.53 4.61 -2.32
CA PHE A 9 15.89 4.87 -1.04
C PHE A 9 16.42 6.14 -0.36
N LEU A 10 17.72 6.42 -0.39
CA LEU A 10 18.26 7.68 0.15
C LEU A 10 17.69 8.91 -0.58
N MET A 11 17.54 8.83 -1.90
CA MET A 11 16.88 9.89 -2.68
C MET A 11 15.39 9.98 -2.34
N LEU A 12 14.69 8.87 -2.17
CA LEU A 12 13.28 8.88 -1.77
C LEU A 12 13.11 9.42 -0.35
N LEU A 13 14.00 9.07 0.57
CA LEU A 13 13.95 9.45 1.97
C LEU A 13 14.04 10.96 2.13
N SER A 14 14.90 11.64 1.35
CA SER A 14 14.96 13.11 1.38
C SER A 14 13.65 13.75 0.94
N HIS A 15 12.96 13.17 -0.03
CA HIS A 15 11.62 13.61 -0.42
C HIS A 15 10.62 13.34 0.70
N VAL A 16 10.55 12.10 1.19
CA VAL A 16 9.64 11.68 2.26
C VAL A 16 9.74 12.59 3.48
N LEU A 17 10.96 12.88 3.96
CA LEU A 17 11.16 13.77 5.10
C LEU A 17 10.63 15.18 4.83
N ASN A 18 10.80 15.70 3.61
CA ASN A 18 10.23 17.00 3.22
C ASN A 18 8.68 16.96 3.14
N TYR A 19 8.07 15.86 2.71
CA TYR A 19 6.60 15.72 2.70
C TYR A 19 6.03 15.60 4.12
N LEU A 20 6.71 14.84 5.00
CA LEU A 20 6.39 14.73 6.43
C LEU A 20 6.50 16.08 7.14
N ASP A 21 7.57 16.84 6.89
CA ASP A 21 7.75 18.18 7.48
C ASP A 21 6.68 19.18 6.99
N LYS A 22 6.29 19.09 5.72
CA LYS A 22 5.27 19.99 5.15
C LYS A 22 3.82 19.57 5.44
N GLY A 23 3.57 18.34 5.89
CA GLY A 23 2.22 17.82 6.05
C GLY A 23 1.47 17.67 4.72
N THR A 24 2.16 17.20 3.68
CA THR A 24 1.61 17.14 2.30
C THR A 24 1.46 15.71 1.80
N LEU A 25 0.77 15.55 0.66
CA LEU A 25 0.54 14.24 0.02
C LEU A 25 1.72 13.84 -0.86
N LEU A 26 2.33 12.69 -0.56
CA LEU A 26 3.25 11.98 -1.45
C LEU A 26 2.49 10.87 -2.19
N ILE A 27 2.60 10.85 -3.53
CA ILE A 27 2.03 9.80 -4.38
C ILE A 27 3.17 9.02 -5.04
N LEU A 28 3.16 7.69 -4.89
CA LEU A 28 4.15 6.80 -5.50
C LEU A 28 3.44 5.73 -6.34
N ASP A 29 3.91 5.51 -7.57
CA ASP A 29 3.44 4.41 -8.39
C ASP A 29 4.41 3.22 -8.28
N GLU A 30 3.88 2.01 -8.14
CA GLU A 30 4.60 0.74 -8.01
C GLU A 30 5.73 0.81 -6.97
N ILE A 31 5.37 0.98 -5.69
CA ILE A 31 6.32 1.29 -4.61
C ILE A 31 7.47 0.27 -4.49
N GLU A 32 7.21 -0.99 -4.83
CA GLU A 32 8.18 -2.09 -4.80
C GLU A 32 9.15 -2.12 -5.97
N ARG A 33 8.89 -1.36 -7.05
CA ARG A 33 9.75 -1.35 -8.23
C ARG A 33 11.17 -0.86 -7.90
N HIS A 34 11.30 -0.06 -6.85
CA HIS A 34 12.56 0.56 -6.46
C HIS A 34 13.01 0.18 -5.05
N LEU A 35 12.15 -0.49 -4.26
CA LEU A 35 12.37 -0.70 -2.83
C LEU A 35 12.23 -2.18 -2.44
N HIS A 36 13.16 -2.65 -1.62
CA HIS A 36 13.02 -3.90 -0.90
C HIS A 36 11.90 -3.78 0.15
N SER A 37 11.24 -4.90 0.48
CA SER A 37 10.14 -4.94 1.46
C SER A 37 10.48 -4.29 2.81
N ASP A 38 11.72 -4.43 3.28
CA ASP A 38 12.15 -3.80 4.55
C ASP A 38 12.13 -2.26 4.48
N LEU A 39 12.47 -1.71 3.32
CA LEU A 39 12.47 -0.26 3.10
C LEU A 39 11.06 0.29 2.97
N ILE A 40 10.14 -0.49 2.39
CA ILE A 40 8.72 -0.17 2.38
C ILE A 40 8.17 -0.17 3.81
N SER A 41 8.49 -1.19 4.60
CA SER A 41 8.07 -1.28 6.01
C SER A 41 8.58 -0.08 6.82
N LEU A 42 9.85 0.30 6.64
CA LEU A 42 10.42 1.50 7.26
C LEU A 42 9.72 2.79 6.79
N LEU A 43 9.40 2.90 5.50
CA LEU A 43 8.68 4.05 4.98
C LEU A 43 7.28 4.17 5.60
N LEU A 44 6.53 3.06 5.66
CA LEU A 44 5.21 3.04 6.27
C LEU A 44 5.27 3.37 7.76
N SER A 45 6.29 2.90 8.48
CA SER A 45 6.44 3.22 9.91
C SER A 45 6.66 4.71 10.15
N LEU A 46 7.44 5.41 9.30
CA LEU A 46 7.63 6.86 9.40
C LEU A 46 6.30 7.62 9.31
N TYR A 47 5.42 7.25 8.38
CA TYR A 47 4.10 7.89 8.26
C TYR A 47 3.15 7.57 9.43
N LYS A 48 3.37 6.45 10.13
CA LYS A 48 2.57 6.01 11.28
C LYS A 48 3.06 6.60 12.61
N THR A 49 4.36 6.75 12.81
CA THR A 49 4.94 7.15 14.12
C THR A 49 5.63 8.50 14.11
N GLU A 50 6.19 8.95 12.98
CA GLU A 50 7.02 10.16 12.87
C GLU A 50 6.37 11.21 11.94
N ASN A 51 5.06 11.42 12.08
CA ASN A 51 4.26 12.25 11.16
C ASN A 51 3.53 13.41 11.88
N PRO A 52 4.27 14.40 12.42
CA PRO A 52 3.69 15.45 13.26
C PRO A 52 2.74 16.39 12.51
N ASN A 53 2.88 16.50 11.19
CA ASN A 53 2.10 17.43 10.35
C ASN A 53 1.03 16.71 9.53
N ASN A 54 0.69 15.46 9.84
CA ASN A 54 -0.34 14.67 9.15
C ASN A 54 -0.14 14.59 7.63
N ALA A 55 1.10 14.42 7.18
CA ALA A 55 1.40 14.12 5.78
C ALA A 55 0.73 12.80 5.37
N GLN A 56 0.42 12.68 4.08
CA GLN A 56 -0.27 11.52 3.55
C GLN A 56 0.61 10.79 2.55
N LEU A 57 0.52 9.46 2.55
CA LEU A 57 1.16 8.60 1.56
C LEU A 57 0.08 7.83 0.81
N MET A 58 0.06 7.98 -0.51
CA MET A 58 -0.78 7.18 -1.41
C MET A 58 0.13 6.43 -2.38
N PHE A 59 -0.07 5.13 -2.53
CA PHE A 59 0.75 4.36 -3.43
C PHE A 59 0.00 3.18 -4.04
N SER A 60 0.48 2.74 -5.21
CA SER A 60 0.07 1.50 -5.87
C SER A 60 1.13 0.41 -5.65
N PHE A 61 0.70 -0.84 -5.73
CA PHE A 61 1.57 -2.00 -5.66
C PHE A 61 0.93 -3.20 -6.37
N HIS A 62 1.78 -4.10 -6.86
CA HIS A 62 1.45 -5.41 -7.45
C HIS A 62 1.81 -6.57 -6.53
N ASN A 63 2.84 -6.41 -5.67
CA ASN A 63 3.24 -7.45 -4.73
C ASN A 63 2.26 -7.58 -3.56
N SER A 64 1.44 -8.63 -3.56
CA SER A 64 0.42 -8.87 -2.53
C SER A 64 0.99 -8.99 -1.11
N ALA A 65 2.28 -9.29 -0.94
CA ALA A 65 2.91 -9.33 0.38
C ALA A 65 2.87 -7.99 1.14
N ILE A 66 2.71 -6.86 0.43
CA ILE A 66 2.58 -5.53 1.04
C ILE A 66 1.25 -5.39 1.79
N MET A 67 0.21 -6.15 1.41
CA MET A 67 -1.11 -6.08 2.06
C MET A 67 -1.03 -6.35 3.56
N ASP A 68 -0.15 -7.26 4.00
CA ASP A 68 0.00 -7.61 5.42
C ASP A 68 0.78 -6.55 6.23
N MET A 69 1.27 -5.48 5.59
CA MET A 69 1.86 -4.31 6.25
C MET A 69 0.84 -3.19 6.50
N LEU A 70 -0.37 -3.34 5.96
CA LEU A 70 -1.43 -2.33 5.96
C LEU A 70 -2.59 -2.75 6.85
N LEU A 71 -3.27 -1.75 7.40
CA LEU A 71 -4.56 -1.95 8.05
C LEU A 71 -5.68 -2.05 6.99
N PRO A 72 -6.82 -2.68 7.31
CA PRO A 72 -7.96 -2.78 6.39
C PRO A 72 -8.40 -1.44 5.79
N GLU A 73 -8.37 -0.36 6.57
CA GLU A 73 -8.71 1.00 6.10
C GLU A 73 -7.64 1.67 5.22
N GLU A 74 -6.41 1.16 5.24
CA GLU A 74 -5.29 1.64 4.41
C GLU A 74 -5.24 0.91 3.06
N LEU A 75 -5.95 -0.23 2.94
CA LEU A 75 -5.93 -1.09 1.76
C LEU A 75 -7.15 -0.86 0.87
N TRP A 76 -6.91 -0.37 -0.34
CA TRP A 76 -7.94 -0.11 -1.34
C TRP A 76 -7.75 -0.96 -2.59
N PHE A 77 -8.85 -1.46 -3.12
CA PHE A 77 -8.89 -2.26 -4.33
C PHE A 77 -9.52 -1.48 -5.47
N THR A 78 -9.14 -1.84 -6.69
CA THR A 78 -9.81 -1.39 -7.90
C THR A 78 -10.30 -2.61 -8.68
N GLU A 79 -11.54 -2.57 -9.16
CA GLU A 79 -12.09 -3.63 -10.00
C GLU A 79 -12.75 -3.04 -11.24
N LYS A 80 -12.45 -3.62 -12.40
CA LYS A 80 -13.10 -3.24 -13.65
C LYS A 80 -14.35 -4.08 -13.87
N SER A 81 -15.49 -3.45 -14.10
CA SER A 81 -16.73 -4.12 -14.49
C SER A 81 -16.67 -4.58 -15.95
N ASP A 82 -17.56 -5.48 -16.33
CA ASP A 82 -17.67 -5.92 -17.74
C ASP A 82 -18.10 -4.78 -18.69
N ASN A 83 -18.74 -3.75 -18.14
CA ASN A 83 -19.13 -2.55 -18.88
C ASN A 83 -17.98 -1.55 -19.06
N GLY A 84 -16.81 -1.82 -18.48
CA GLY A 84 -15.61 -1.00 -18.60
C GLY A 84 -15.43 0.04 -17.51
N ASP A 85 -16.39 0.18 -16.59
CA ASP A 85 -16.30 1.07 -15.43
C ASP A 85 -15.32 0.51 -14.39
N THR A 86 -14.63 1.40 -13.65
CA THR A 86 -13.78 0.99 -12.53
C THR A 86 -14.44 1.37 -11.21
N THR A 87 -14.64 0.39 -10.34
CA THR A 87 -15.03 0.60 -8.94
C THR A 87 -13.80 0.59 -8.05
N ILE A 88 -13.85 1.40 -6.99
CA ILE A 88 -12.79 1.52 -5.99
C ILE A 88 -13.43 1.31 -4.62
N PHE A 89 -12.85 0.43 -3.80
CA PHE A 89 -13.40 0.10 -2.48
C PHE A 89 -12.32 -0.32 -1.49
N SER A 90 -12.54 -0.05 -0.20
CA SER A 90 -11.64 -0.39 0.90
C SER A 90 -11.81 -1.83 1.37
N ALA A 91 -10.74 -2.47 1.85
CA ALA A 91 -10.81 -3.75 2.54
C ALA A 91 -11.63 -3.66 3.84
N SER A 92 -11.67 -2.48 4.48
CA SER A 92 -12.48 -2.23 5.67
C SER A 92 -14.00 -2.30 5.42
N HIS A 93 -14.47 -2.27 4.17
CA HIS A 93 -15.90 -2.40 3.86
C HIS A 93 -16.42 -3.86 3.93
N PHE A 94 -15.54 -4.85 4.14
CA PHE A 94 -15.91 -6.26 4.25
C PHE A 94 -16.24 -6.64 5.71
N GLU A 95 -17.37 -6.13 6.20
CA GLU A 95 -17.86 -6.35 7.57
C GLU A 95 -18.22 -7.81 7.89
N ASP A 96 -18.38 -8.66 6.86
CA ASP A 96 -18.64 -10.10 7.00
C ASP A 96 -17.39 -10.90 7.43
N ILE A 97 -16.21 -10.30 7.35
CA ILE A 97 -14.95 -10.92 7.76
C ILE A 97 -14.71 -10.61 9.24
N GLN A 98 -15.14 -11.52 10.11
CA GLN A 98 -14.86 -11.45 11.55
C GLN A 98 -13.35 -11.36 11.81
N ASP A 99 -12.94 -10.53 12.76
CA ASP A 99 -11.55 -10.36 13.19
C ASP A 99 -10.58 -10.05 12.03
N ILE A 100 -11.02 -9.26 11.04
CA ILE A 100 -10.23 -8.92 9.85
C ILE A 100 -8.84 -8.33 10.20
N TYR A 101 -8.75 -7.57 11.30
CA TYR A 101 -7.50 -6.98 11.81
C TYR A 101 -6.48 -8.02 12.30
N GLU A 102 -6.91 -9.24 12.63
CA GLU A 102 -6.04 -10.33 13.09
C GLU A 102 -5.67 -11.31 11.96
N LYS A 103 -6.23 -11.12 10.77
CA LYS A 103 -6.03 -12.00 9.61
C LYS A 103 -4.98 -11.43 8.66
N SER A 104 -4.31 -12.32 7.94
CA SER A 104 -3.51 -11.94 6.78
C SER A 104 -4.45 -11.50 5.66
N LEU A 105 -4.40 -10.20 5.33
CA LEU A 105 -5.13 -9.60 4.22
C LEU A 105 -4.66 -10.20 2.89
N GLU A 106 -3.37 -10.53 2.78
CA GLU A 106 -2.80 -11.22 1.63
C GLU A 106 -3.47 -12.58 1.38
N LYS A 107 -3.63 -13.39 2.44
CA LYS A 107 -4.29 -14.70 2.33
C LYS A 107 -5.75 -14.55 1.94
N LEU A 108 -6.47 -13.61 2.56
CA LEU A 108 -7.88 -13.33 2.24
C LEU A 108 -8.06 -12.90 0.78
N TYR A 109 -7.17 -12.02 0.28
CA TYR A 109 -7.11 -11.64 -1.12
C TYR A 109 -6.85 -12.86 -2.02
N ARG A 110 -5.84 -13.68 -1.69
CA ARG A 110 -5.47 -14.88 -2.46
C ARG A 110 -6.60 -15.90 -2.56
N ILE A 111 -7.40 -16.10 -1.53
CA ILE A 111 -8.56 -17.01 -1.59
C ILE A 111 -9.80 -16.34 -2.23
N GLY A 112 -9.72 -15.05 -2.56
CA GLY A 112 -10.75 -14.32 -3.32
C GLY A 112 -11.82 -13.64 -2.47
N ARG A 113 -11.59 -13.43 -1.17
CA ARG A 113 -12.59 -12.78 -0.31
C ARG A 113 -12.88 -11.33 -0.67
N PHE A 114 -11.89 -10.62 -1.22
CA PHE A 114 -12.03 -9.21 -1.60
C PHE A 114 -12.42 -8.99 -3.06
N GLY A 115 -12.51 -10.04 -3.88
CA GLY A 115 -12.61 -9.87 -5.33
C GLY A 115 -11.34 -9.24 -5.91
N ALA A 116 -11.48 -8.28 -6.82
CA ALA A 116 -10.40 -7.50 -7.43
C ALA A 116 -9.22 -8.34 -7.99
N LYS A 117 -9.49 -9.60 -8.34
CA LYS A 117 -8.49 -10.47 -8.96
C LYS A 117 -8.40 -10.18 -10.46
N PRO A 118 -7.21 -10.33 -11.07
CA PRO A 118 -7.08 -10.33 -12.51
C PRO A 118 -8.05 -11.34 -13.12
N ARG A 119 -8.97 -10.88 -13.96
CA ARG A 119 -9.75 -11.77 -14.82
C ARG A 119 -8.77 -12.34 -15.85
N GLY A 120 -8.77 -13.67 -15.99
CA GLY A 120 -7.96 -14.33 -17.02
C GLY A 120 -8.26 -13.69 -18.38
N ILE A 121 -7.21 -13.34 -19.11
CA ILE A 121 -7.29 -12.83 -20.48
C ILE A 121 -7.76 -13.93 -21.41
#